data_AF-A0A6N7JKX1-F1
#
_entry.id   AF-A0A6N7JKX1-F1
#
_cell.length_a   1.000
_cell.length_b   1.000
_cell.length_c   1.000
_cell.angle_alpha   90.00
_cell.angle_beta   90.00
_cell.angle_gamma   90.00
#
_symmetry.space_group_name_H-M   'P 1'
#
loop_
_entity.id
_entity.type
_entity.pdbx_description
1 polymer ?
#
loop_
_entity_poly.entity_id
_entity_poly.type
_entity_poly.pdbx_seq_one_letter_code
_entity_poly.pdbx_strand_id
1 'polypeptide(L)' 'MPMPDLSRLTASEKLDLIGALWDSIEAAHIPLTDEQSAELDRRYATLDEDIKQGRDALATYHDLTAHYR' A
#
# COMPACT_ATOMS: atom_id res chain seq x y z
N MET A 1 -12.69 2.86 25.31
CA MET A 1 -12.09 1.54 25.04
C MET A 1 -10.58 1.70 25.16
N PRO A 2 -9.89 0.93 26.01
CA PRO A 2 -8.42 0.96 26.03
C PRO A 2 -7.90 0.46 24.69
N MET A 3 -6.87 1.12 24.15
CA MET A 3 -6.23 0.72 22.91
C MET A 3 -5.54 -0.64 23.12
N PRO A 4 -5.68 -1.61 22.19
CA PRO A 4 -4.95 -2.87 22.30
C PRO A 4 -3.45 -2.62 22.33
N ASP A 5 -2.74 -3.29 23.24
CA ASP A 5 -1.28 -3.22 23.32
C ASP A 5 -0.64 -4.05 22.21
N LEU A 6 -0.29 -3.38 21.12
CA LEU A 6 0.32 -3.99 19.93
C LEU A 6 1.79 -4.38 20.16
N SER A 7 2.43 -3.97 21.25
CA SER A 7 3.83 -4.29 21.53
C SER A 7 4.05 -5.78 21.80
N ARG A 8 2.99 -6.49 22.21
CA ARG A 8 2.99 -7.91 22.55
C ARG A 8 2.90 -8.83 21.34
N LEU A 9 2.54 -8.31 20.17
CA LEU A 9 2.46 -9.07 18.94
C LEU A 9 3.87 -9.30 18.37
N THR A 10 4.11 -10.52 17.90
CA THR A 10 5.24 -10.84 17.04
C THR A 10 5.14 -10.10 15.71
N ALA A 11 6.22 -10.07 14.93
CA ALA A 11 6.19 -9.45 13.60
C ALA A 11 5.16 -10.12 12.67
N SER A 12 5.01 -11.45 12.72
CA SER A 12 4.02 -12.17 11.91
C SER A 12 2.59 -11.77 12.29
N GLU A 13 2.28 -11.79 13.58
CA GLU A 13 0.93 -11.44 14.07
C GLU A 13 0.57 -9.98 13.76
N LYS A 14 1.57 -9.08 13.72
CA LYS A 14 1.35 -7.70 13.27
C LYS A 14 0.98 -7.63 11.79
N LEU A 15 1.64 -8.42 10.95
CA LEU A 15 1.31 -8.48 9.52
C LEU A 15 -0.08 -9.08 9.29
N ASP A 16 -0.43 -10.14 10.03
CA ASP A 16 -1.76 -10.74 9.98
C ASP A 16 -2.84 -9.74 10.41
N LEU A 17 -2.59 -8.99 11.48
CA LEU A 17 -3.49 -7.92 11.93
C LEU A 17 -3.62 -6.81 10.89
N ILE A 18 -2.53 -6.38 10.26
CA ILE A 18 -2.57 -5.37 9.19
C ILE A 18 -3.43 -5.87 8.02
N GLY A 19 -3.28 -7.14 7.62
CA GLY A 19 -4.11 -7.76 6.57
C GLY A 19 -5.59 -7.77 6.95
N ALA A 20 -5.92 -8.23 8.16
CA ALA A 20 -7.30 -8.26 8.62
C ALA A 20 -7.94 -6.86 8.71
N LEU A 21 -7.17 -5.85 9.14
CA LEU A 21 -7.63 -4.47 9.16
C LEU A 21 -7.82 -3.94 7.74
N TRP A 22 -6.91 -4.23 6.82
CA TRP A 22 -7.01 -3.84 5.43
C TRP A 22 -8.27 -4.41 4.76
N ASP A 23 -8.53 -5.71 4.94
CA ASP A 23 -9.71 -6.39 4.38
C ASP A 23 -11.03 -5.88 5.00
N SER A 24 -10.97 -5.31 6.20
CA SER A 24 -12.16 -4.74 6.88
C SER A 24 -12.56 -3.35 6.36
N ILE A 25 -11.72 -2.71 5.54
CA ILE A 25 -12.00 -1.38 5.00
C ILE A 25 -12.94 -1.51 3.79
N GLU A 26 -14.19 -1.10 3.97
CA GLU A 26 -15.14 -1.00 2.86
C GLU A 26 -14.92 0.27 2.04
N ALA A 27 -14.94 0.17 0.71
CA ALA A 27 -14.76 1.30 -0.20
C ALA A 27 -15.76 2.45 0.06
N ALA A 28 -16.97 2.13 0.52
CA ALA A 28 -17.98 3.12 0.87
C ALA A 28 -17.55 4.07 2.02
N HIS A 29 -16.63 3.65 2.88
CA HIS A 29 -16.10 4.46 3.96
C HIS A 29 -14.94 5.38 3.52
N ILE A 30 -14.44 5.22 2.29
CA ILE A 30 -13.40 6.07 1.70
C ILE A 30 -13.94 6.61 0.37
N PRO A 31 -14.94 7.52 0.40
CA PRO A 31 -15.49 8.10 -0.82
C PRO A 31 -14.40 8.90 -1.52
N LEU A 32 -14.24 8.63 -2.81
CA LEU A 32 -13.33 9.38 -3.67
C LEU A 32 -14.07 10.62 -4.21
N THR A 33 -13.31 11.70 -4.39
CA THR A 33 -13.75 12.81 -5.24
C THR A 33 -13.86 12.35 -6.69
N ASP A 34 -14.66 13.05 -7.50
CA ASP A 34 -14.80 12.76 -8.92
C ASP A 34 -13.44 12.81 -9.64
N GLU A 35 -12.58 13.76 -9.26
CA GLU A 35 -11.23 13.90 -9.80
C GLU A 35 -10.33 12.72 -9.43
N GLN A 36 -10.42 12.22 -8.19
CA GLN A 36 -9.66 11.04 -7.77
C GLN A 36 -10.13 9.78 -8.48
N SER A 37 -11.44 9.60 -8.65
CA SER A 37 -11.99 8.46 -9.39
C SER A 37 -11.53 8.49 -10.84
N ALA A 38 -11.64 9.65 -11.51
CA ALA A 38 -11.20 9.81 -12.90
C ALA A 38 -9.69 9.55 -13.07
N GLU A 39 -8.86 9.94 -12.10
CA GLU A 39 -7.43 9.66 -12.12
C GLU A 39 -7.12 8.16 -11.92
N LEU A 40 -7.85 7.48 -11.03
CA LEU A 40 -7.69 6.03 -10.87
C LEU A 40 -8.11 5.29 -12.15
N ASP A 41 -9.24 5.65 -12.74
CA ASP A 41 -9.71 5.07 -14.01
C ASP A 41 -8.68 5.25 -15.13
N ARG A 42 -8.08 6.45 -15.24
CA ARG A 42 -6.99 6.72 -16.18
C ARG A 42 -5.80 5.81 -15.96
N ARG A 43 -5.35 5.64 -14.70
CA ARG A 43 -4.20 4.79 -14.35
C ARG A 43 -4.49 3.31 -14.58
N TYR A 44 -5.69 2.84 -14.30
CA TYR A 44 -6.07 1.46 -14.59
C TYR A 44 -6.07 1.18 -16.09
N ALA A 45 -6.54 2.14 -16.90
CA ALA A 45 -6.53 2.01 -18.36
C ALA A 45 -5.11 1.97 -18.95
N THR A 46 -4.12 2.59 -18.29
CA THR A 46 -2.73 2.67 -18.77
C THR A 46 -1.77 1.73 -18.04
N LEU A 47 -2.25 0.98 -17.04
CA LEU A 47 -1.40 0.23 -16.10
C LEU A 47 -0.37 -0.67 -16.78
N ASP A 48 -0.79 -1.45 -17.79
CA ASP A 48 0.09 -2.38 -18.50
C ASP A 48 1.24 -1.69 -19.24
N GLU A 49 1.01 -0.46 -19.72
CA GLU A 49 2.05 0.33 -20.37
C GLU A 49 2.92 1.07 -19.34
N ASP A 50 2.29 1.61 -18.30
CA ASP A 50 2.98 2.33 -17.22
C ASP A 50 3.98 1.42 -16.48
N ILE A 51 3.63 0.15 -16.25
CA ILE A 51 4.51 -0.83 -15.59
C ILE A 51 5.82 -1.05 -16.38
N LYS A 52 5.78 -0.96 -17.72
CA LYS A 52 6.99 -1.11 -18.55
C LYS A 52 7.97 0.05 -18.36
N GLN A 53 7.46 1.20 -17.95
CA GLN A 53 8.25 2.39 -17.60
C GLN A 53 8.69 2.38 -16.12
N GLY A 54 8.16 1.45 -15.33
CA GLY A 54 8.51 1.28 -13.92
C GLY A 54 9.94 0.79 -13.73
N ARG A 55 10.56 1.21 -12.62
CA ARG A 55 11.80 0.59 -12.14
C ARG A 55 11.45 -0.55 -11.20
N ASP A 56 12.26 -1.60 -11.22
CA ASP A 56 12.18 -2.67 -10.24
C ASP A 56 12.32 -2.08 -8.82
N ALA A 57 11.29 -2.29 -8.01
CA ALA A 57 11.18 -1.70 -6.67
C ALA A 57 12.24 -2.28 -5.72
N LEU A 58 12.61 -3.55 -5.87
CA LEU A 58 13.62 -4.21 -5.05
C LEU A 58 15.02 -3.73 -5.45
N ALA A 59 15.29 -3.60 -6.74
CA ALA A 59 16.53 -3.01 -7.25
C ALA A 59 16.67 -1.56 -6.77
N THR A 60 15.59 -0.77 -6.83
CA THR A 60 15.57 0.61 -6.34
C THR A 60 15.82 0.68 -4.82
N TYR A 61 15.23 -0.24 -4.05
CA TYR A 61 15.46 -0.34 -2.61
C TYR A 61 16.92 -0.70 -2.27
N HIS A 62 17.51 -1.62 -3.03
CA HIS A 62 18.93 -1.96 -2.89
C HIS A 62 19.83 -0.74 -3.17
N ASP A 63 19.57 0.01 -4.23
CA ASP A 63 20.32 1.23 -4.58
C ASP A 63 20.22 2.28 -3.47
N LEU A 64 19.01 2.54 -2.95
CA LEU A 64 18.79 3.48 -1.85
C LEU A 64 19.53 3.05 -0.58
N THR A 65 19.45 1.78 -0.20
CA THR A 65 20.10 1.30 1.03
C THR A 65 21.63 1.23 0.92
N ALA A 66 22.17 1.05 -0.28
CA ALA A 66 23.61 1.15 -0.54
C ALA A 66 24.14 2.59 -0.48
N HIS A 67 23.30 3.57 -0.85
CA HIS A 67 23.67 5.00 -0.84
C HIS A 67 23.74 5.61 0.57
N TYR A 68 23.00 5.05 1.54
CA TYR A 68 22.91 5.55 2.92
C TYR A 68 23.67 4.70 3.96
N ARG A 69 24.62 3.86 3.51
CA ARG A 69 25.62 3.20 4.37
C ARG A 69 26.95 3.93 4.30
#